data_AF-A0A5M6ICC2-F1
#
_entry.id   AF-A0A5M6ICC2-F1
#
_cell.length_a   1.000
_cell.length_b   1.000
_cell.length_c   1.000
_cell.angle_alpha   90.00
_cell.angle_beta   90.00
_cell.angle_gamma   90.00
#
_symmetry.space_group_name_H-M   'P 1'
#
loop_
_entity.id
_entity.type
_entity.pdbx_description
1 polymer ?
#
loop_
_entity_poly.entity_id
_entity_poly.type
_entity_poly.pdbx_seq_one_letter_code
_entity_poly.pdbx_strand_id
1 'polypeptide(L)'
;MTAPIQIGDTRPRVQYVGDGAQTAFAYPFAVDDADALHVYVNEIRITTGFAVDGIGAVEGGTVTFAVPPAAGSRVTLLRQLGLGRVTVFQPGGPLRAEALNDALDHLTAVDQQLDDAIRRTVRLAPGAAETADLTLPEPQAGAVLGWDATATGLVNAVPGGVSALPADLEGLLRRHTARAEAWAEDAAVSAWRAGLRDAGSAGGIQPDAPLVAASLTTTGNITVGGALTVEGATLSAWGRTLLTAENAAAGRTALGLGPVATADRTAFATALQGTTADTALQPGDDATLGLLDYTAGRPRAHTATVRAAHTVTLTEGEIQTLTLTTDTVLTLPDPPAGRGASMLLVLIQDGTGGRTPALRTADGAPLRWLGRSAPSWQTAAGAFDVVAVTHAGAVSFAAHIGAHIGENA
;
A
#
# COMPACT_ATOMS: atom_id res chain seq x y z
N MET A 1 31.60 -70.23 38.54
CA MET A 1 30.28 -70.42 37.93
C MET A 1 29.71 -69.02 37.79
N THR A 2 29.64 -68.52 36.56
CA THR A 2 29.08 -67.19 36.27
C THR A 2 27.58 -67.38 36.16
N ALA A 3 26.78 -66.49 36.74
CA ALA A 3 25.32 -66.59 36.62
C ALA A 3 24.89 -66.39 35.16
N PRO A 4 23.86 -67.10 34.67
CA PRO A 4 23.34 -66.88 33.32
C PRO A 4 22.83 -65.45 33.16
N ILE A 5 23.08 -64.86 32.00
CA ILE A 5 22.73 -63.47 31.69
C ILE A 5 21.28 -63.45 31.21
N GLN A 6 20.37 -62.96 32.05
CA GLN A 6 18.98 -62.82 31.63
C GLN A 6 18.83 -61.65 30.64
N ILE A 7 18.23 -61.93 29.49
CA ILE A 7 17.91 -60.90 28.50
C ILE A 7 16.67 -60.11 28.97
N GLY A 8 16.87 -58.87 29.42
CA GLY A 8 15.78 -57.96 29.81
C GLY A 8 14.99 -57.42 28.61
N ASP A 9 13.75 -56.92 28.84
CA ASP A 9 12.90 -56.31 27.80
C ASP A 9 13.40 -54.91 27.41
N THR A 10 14.52 -54.86 26.71
CA THR A 10 15.13 -53.61 26.24
C THR A 10 15.57 -53.75 24.80
N ARG A 11 15.47 -52.66 24.05
CA ARG A 11 15.86 -52.65 22.64
C ARG A 11 17.38 -52.80 22.54
N PRO A 12 17.89 -53.68 21.65
CA PRO A 12 19.32 -53.90 21.47
C PRO A 12 20.02 -52.76 20.70
N ARG A 13 19.51 -51.54 20.82
CA ARG A 13 19.92 -50.36 20.05
C ARG A 13 19.66 -49.08 20.85
N VAL A 14 20.67 -48.22 20.93
CA VAL A 14 20.56 -46.88 21.52
C VAL A 14 21.28 -45.85 20.66
N GLN A 15 20.80 -44.61 20.68
CA GLN A 15 21.40 -43.50 19.95
C GLN A 15 21.64 -42.29 20.85
N TYR A 16 22.77 -41.63 20.59
CA TYR A 16 23.18 -40.40 21.23
C TYR A 16 23.56 -39.36 20.18
N VAL A 17 23.53 -38.10 20.58
CA VAL A 17 24.08 -36.98 19.82
C VAL A 17 25.34 -36.53 20.54
N GLY A 18 26.49 -36.56 19.85
CA GLY A 18 27.75 -36.08 20.39
C GLY A 18 27.71 -34.57 20.61
N ASP A 19 28.34 -34.10 21.68
CA ASP A 19 28.46 -32.69 22.06
C ASP A 19 29.89 -32.15 21.80
N GLY A 20 30.81 -32.99 21.34
CA GLY A 20 32.23 -32.64 21.15
C GLY A 20 33.10 -32.77 22.41
N ALA A 21 32.54 -33.19 23.56
CA ALA A 21 33.26 -33.31 24.82
C ALA A 21 33.03 -34.65 25.54
N GLN A 22 31.81 -35.20 25.50
CA GLN A 22 31.44 -36.47 26.08
C GLN A 22 32.13 -37.63 25.34
N THR A 23 32.80 -38.50 26.09
CA THR A 23 33.48 -39.69 25.57
C THR A 23 32.78 -40.99 25.94
N ALA A 24 32.05 -41.03 27.05
CA ALA A 24 31.39 -42.23 27.57
C ALA A 24 29.91 -42.27 27.18
N PHE A 25 29.48 -43.35 26.53
CA PHE A 25 28.11 -43.60 26.10
C PHE A 25 27.65 -44.98 26.57
N ALA A 26 26.62 -45.03 27.42
CA ALA A 26 26.10 -46.28 27.95
C ALA A 26 25.33 -47.08 26.88
N TYR A 27 25.25 -48.39 27.01
CA TYR A 27 24.31 -49.23 26.27
C TYR A 27 23.48 -50.03 27.29
N PRO A 28 22.14 -49.98 27.26
CA PRO A 28 21.28 -50.54 28.31
C PRO A 28 20.83 -51.99 28.01
N PHE A 29 21.65 -52.77 27.32
CA PHE A 29 21.27 -54.12 26.88
C PHE A 29 22.45 -55.08 27.02
N ALA A 30 22.16 -56.34 27.38
CA ALA A 30 23.16 -57.38 27.51
C ALA A 30 23.90 -57.65 26.20
N VAL A 31 25.21 -57.89 26.27
CA VAL A 31 26.08 -58.26 25.16
C VAL A 31 27.05 -59.32 25.65
N ASP A 32 26.95 -60.54 25.11
CA ASP A 32 27.74 -61.68 25.58
C ASP A 32 29.12 -61.78 24.92
N ASP A 33 29.24 -61.20 23.74
CA ASP A 33 30.48 -61.16 22.94
C ASP A 33 30.74 -59.73 22.48
N ALA A 34 31.94 -59.23 22.72
CA ALA A 34 32.34 -57.88 22.29
C ALA A 34 32.20 -57.69 20.77
N ASP A 35 32.39 -58.75 19.98
CA ASP A 35 32.25 -58.69 18.52
C ASP A 35 30.79 -58.49 18.08
N ALA A 36 29.82 -58.83 18.94
CA ALA A 36 28.42 -58.57 18.70
C ALA A 36 28.01 -57.11 18.96
N LEU A 37 28.85 -56.28 19.61
CA LEU A 37 28.56 -54.86 19.78
C LEU A 37 29.11 -54.05 18.61
N HIS A 38 28.21 -53.46 17.86
CA HIS A 38 28.53 -52.57 16.75
C HIS A 38 28.37 -51.11 17.16
N VAL A 39 29.41 -50.32 16.89
CA VAL A 39 29.44 -48.87 17.12
C VAL A 39 29.43 -48.15 15.78
N TYR A 40 28.50 -47.21 15.62
CA TYR A 40 28.40 -46.36 14.43
C TYR A 40 28.51 -44.88 14.82
N VAL A 41 29.23 -44.11 14.02
CA VAL A 41 29.26 -42.65 14.06
C VAL A 41 28.82 -42.13 12.70
N ASN A 42 27.74 -41.36 12.64
CA ASN A 42 27.14 -40.88 11.38
C ASN A 42 26.92 -42.01 10.37
N GLU A 43 26.34 -43.13 10.84
CA GLU A 43 26.00 -44.31 10.02
C GLU A 43 27.21 -45.14 9.54
N ILE A 44 28.44 -44.71 9.81
CA ILE A 44 29.66 -45.45 9.50
C ILE A 44 30.02 -46.32 10.68
N ARG A 45 30.13 -47.64 10.46
CA ARG A 45 30.64 -48.57 11.46
C ARG A 45 32.12 -48.27 11.71
N ILE A 46 32.46 -48.03 12.97
CA ILE A 46 33.85 -47.95 13.41
C ILE A 46 34.19 -49.20 14.22
N THR A 47 35.43 -49.65 14.13
CA THR A 47 35.93 -50.86 14.81
C THR A 47 37.09 -50.57 15.76
N THR A 48 37.55 -49.31 15.81
CA THR A 48 38.66 -48.85 16.65
C THR A 48 38.35 -47.44 17.17
N GLY A 49 39.18 -46.93 18.09
CA GLY A 49 39.01 -45.58 18.65
C GLY A 49 38.03 -45.49 19.83
N PHE A 50 37.59 -46.64 20.34
CA PHE A 50 36.78 -46.76 21.55
C PHE A 50 37.17 -48.01 22.35
N ALA A 51 36.87 -48.01 23.64
CA ALA A 51 36.91 -49.17 24.52
C ALA A 51 35.49 -49.54 24.95
N VAL A 52 35.25 -50.83 25.19
CA VAL A 52 33.96 -51.35 25.64
C VAL A 52 34.14 -51.96 27.02
N ASP A 53 33.24 -51.60 27.94
CA ASP A 53 33.10 -52.22 29.25
C ASP A 53 31.67 -52.75 29.43
N GLY A 54 31.47 -53.70 30.36
CA GLY A 54 30.17 -54.31 30.65
C GLY A 54 29.77 -55.42 29.67
N ILE A 55 30.74 -56.07 29.03
CA ILE A 55 30.50 -57.33 28.30
C ILE A 55 30.13 -58.42 29.32
N GLY A 56 29.07 -59.17 29.03
CA GLY A 56 28.51 -60.18 29.92
C GLY A 56 27.64 -59.61 31.06
N ALA A 57 27.37 -58.31 31.10
CA ALA A 57 26.51 -57.70 32.11
C ALA A 57 25.05 -57.59 31.62
N VAL A 58 24.10 -57.94 32.48
CA VAL A 58 22.65 -57.92 32.19
C VAL A 58 22.15 -56.50 31.88
N GLU A 59 22.59 -55.52 32.68
CA GLU A 59 22.20 -54.10 32.54
C GLU A 59 22.93 -53.40 31.39
N GLY A 60 23.78 -54.13 30.64
CA GLY A 60 24.66 -53.59 29.63
C GLY A 60 25.90 -52.90 30.21
N GLY A 61 26.41 -51.90 29.51
CA GLY A 61 27.76 -51.38 29.78
C GLY A 61 28.01 -50.02 29.16
N THR A 62 29.27 -49.69 28.89
CA THR A 62 29.66 -48.38 28.37
C THR A 62 30.69 -48.49 27.24
N VAL A 63 30.45 -47.74 26.17
CA VAL A 63 31.41 -47.48 25.11
C VAL A 63 32.10 -46.15 25.40
N THR A 64 33.42 -46.17 25.57
CA THR A 64 34.23 -44.98 25.85
C THR A 64 35.13 -44.67 24.66
N PHE A 65 34.89 -43.54 24.00
CA PHE A 65 35.68 -43.06 22.87
C PHE A 65 37.02 -42.46 23.34
N ALA A 66 38.10 -42.74 22.60
CA ALA A 66 39.41 -42.13 22.84
C ALA A 66 39.43 -40.64 22.45
N VAL A 67 38.62 -40.25 21.46
CA VAL A 67 38.40 -38.87 21.03
C VAL A 67 36.89 -38.62 21.06
N PRO A 68 36.40 -37.55 21.71
CA PRO A 68 34.97 -37.30 21.80
C PRO A 68 34.35 -37.15 20.40
N PRO A 69 33.21 -37.82 20.13
CA PRO A 69 32.48 -37.62 18.89
C PRO A 69 32.14 -36.15 18.69
N ALA A 70 32.36 -35.64 17.47
CA ALA A 70 32.15 -34.22 17.17
C ALA A 70 30.71 -33.77 17.48
N ALA A 71 30.55 -32.49 17.83
CA ALA A 71 29.25 -31.91 18.11
C ALA A 71 28.27 -32.14 16.93
N GLY A 72 27.09 -32.67 17.23
CA GLY A 72 26.05 -33.00 16.24
C GLY A 72 26.23 -34.37 15.56
N SER A 73 27.32 -35.10 15.81
CA SER A 73 27.49 -36.46 15.29
C SER A 73 26.51 -37.43 15.96
N ARG A 74 25.98 -38.39 15.19
CA ARG A 74 25.07 -39.41 15.68
C ARG A 74 25.85 -40.66 16.07
N VAL A 75 25.94 -40.96 17.36
CA VAL A 75 26.50 -42.20 17.88
C VAL A 75 25.38 -43.23 18.00
N THR A 76 25.56 -44.41 17.42
CA THR A 76 24.62 -45.54 17.55
C THR A 76 25.36 -46.75 18.09
N LEU A 77 24.87 -47.31 19.19
CA LEU A 77 25.34 -48.56 19.76
C LEU A 77 24.27 -49.62 19.49
N LEU A 78 24.66 -50.75 18.91
CA LEU A 78 23.76 -51.79 18.42
C LEU A 78 24.34 -53.16 18.72
N ARG A 79 23.56 -54.07 19.32
CA ARG A 79 23.90 -55.49 19.36
C ARG A 79 23.48 -56.15 18.04
N GLN A 80 24.39 -56.86 17.40
CA GLN A 80 24.15 -57.62 16.18
C GLN A 80 24.74 -59.03 16.30
N LEU A 81 23.87 -60.02 16.49
CA LEU A 81 24.20 -61.43 16.58
C LEU A 81 24.14 -62.10 15.19
N GLY A 82 24.98 -63.12 15.01
CA GLY A 82 24.86 -64.03 13.88
C GLY A 82 23.59 -64.87 13.99
N LEU A 83 22.82 -64.93 12.90
CA LEU A 83 21.60 -65.74 12.84
C LEU A 83 21.97 -67.22 12.62
N GLY A 84 22.10 -67.94 13.72
CA GLY A 84 22.43 -69.36 13.71
C GLY A 84 22.33 -69.97 15.10
N ARG A 85 22.16 -71.29 15.15
CA ARG A 85 22.21 -72.02 16.42
C ARG A 85 23.67 -72.28 16.80
N VAL A 86 24.07 -71.82 17.97
CA VAL A 86 25.44 -71.97 18.48
C VAL A 86 25.62 -73.19 19.41
N THR A 87 24.51 -73.78 19.89
CA THR A 87 24.51 -74.92 20.82
C THR A 87 24.03 -76.21 20.16
N VAL A 88 24.68 -77.33 20.48
CA VAL A 88 24.28 -78.68 20.05
C VAL A 88 24.24 -79.61 21.27
N PHE A 89 23.03 -80.06 21.64
CA PHE A 89 22.86 -81.03 22.71
C PHE A 89 23.15 -82.46 22.21
N GLN A 90 23.95 -83.20 22.97
CA GLN A 90 24.30 -84.58 22.63
C GLN A 90 23.16 -85.54 23.01
N PRO A 91 22.73 -86.46 22.12
CA PRO A 91 21.74 -87.48 22.45
C PRO A 91 22.19 -88.35 23.64
N GLY A 92 21.32 -88.55 24.62
CA GLY A 92 21.60 -89.35 25.83
C GLY A 92 22.61 -88.73 26.80
N GLY A 93 23.12 -87.53 26.51
CA GLY A 93 23.99 -86.77 27.42
C GLY A 93 23.19 -85.96 28.45
N PRO A 94 23.84 -85.51 29.54
CA PRO A 94 23.19 -84.66 30.54
C PRO A 94 22.86 -83.28 29.95
N LEU A 95 21.60 -82.84 30.11
CA LEU A 95 21.16 -81.49 29.75
C LEU A 95 21.56 -80.52 30.86
N ARG A 96 22.60 -79.71 30.61
CA ARG A 96 23.04 -78.69 31.57
C ARG A 96 22.11 -77.49 31.50
N ALA A 97 21.57 -77.08 32.65
CA ALA A 97 20.70 -75.91 32.75
C ALA A 97 21.38 -74.62 32.24
N GLU A 98 22.68 -74.46 32.50
CA GLU A 98 23.49 -73.34 31.99
C GLU A 98 23.47 -73.28 30.46
N ALA A 99 23.88 -74.36 29.78
CA ALA A 99 23.87 -74.42 28.32
C ALA A 99 22.47 -74.29 27.70
N LEU A 100 21.42 -74.69 28.43
CA LEU A 100 20.03 -74.48 28.01
C LEU A 100 19.63 -73.01 28.14
N ASN A 101 19.94 -72.37 29.27
CA ASN A 101 19.67 -70.95 29.47
C ASN A 101 20.40 -70.11 28.44
N ASP A 102 21.71 -70.33 28.22
CA ASP A 102 22.48 -69.60 27.20
C ASP A 102 21.85 -69.73 25.80
N ALA A 103 21.33 -70.91 25.46
CA ALA A 103 20.65 -71.12 24.18
C ALA A 103 19.30 -70.39 24.09
N LEU A 104 18.55 -70.32 25.19
CA LEU A 104 17.27 -69.58 25.27
C LEU A 104 17.50 -68.06 25.29
N ASP A 105 18.53 -67.60 25.98
CA ASP A 105 18.95 -66.20 26.05
C ASP A 105 19.41 -65.73 24.67
N HIS A 106 20.21 -66.52 23.95
CA HIS A 106 20.61 -66.23 22.56
C HIS A 106 19.40 -66.11 21.62
N LEU A 107 18.43 -67.03 21.70
CA LEU A 107 17.21 -66.94 20.89
C LEU A 107 16.38 -65.69 21.24
N THR A 108 16.24 -65.38 22.53
CA THR A 108 15.54 -64.16 22.99
C THR A 108 16.24 -62.90 22.47
N ALA A 109 17.57 -62.87 22.49
CA ALA A 109 18.36 -61.76 21.99
C ALA A 109 18.25 -61.60 20.45
N VAL A 110 18.13 -62.70 19.72
CA VAL A 110 17.83 -62.72 18.27
C VAL A 110 16.43 -62.17 18.01
N ASP A 111 15.42 -62.59 18.79
CA ASP A 111 14.04 -62.08 18.64
C ASP A 111 13.95 -60.56 18.87
N GLN A 112 14.68 -60.04 19.88
CA GLN A 112 14.80 -58.59 20.09
C GLN A 112 15.43 -57.86 18.90
N GLN A 113 16.48 -58.45 18.31
CA GLN A 113 17.14 -57.89 17.14
C GLN A 113 16.21 -57.91 15.92
N LEU A 114 15.45 -58.99 15.74
CA LEU A 114 14.45 -59.09 14.68
C LEU A 114 13.31 -58.08 14.89
N ASP A 115 12.80 -57.87 16.10
CA ASP A 115 11.81 -56.83 16.36
C ASP A 115 12.33 -55.43 15.99
N ASP A 116 13.57 -55.07 16.38
CA ASP A 116 14.20 -53.81 16.00
C ASP A 116 14.42 -53.69 14.48
N ALA A 117 14.77 -54.79 13.80
CA ALA A 117 14.90 -54.82 12.34
C ALA A 117 13.54 -54.61 11.66
N ILE A 118 12.52 -55.39 12.01
CA ILE A 118 11.18 -55.29 11.42
C ILE A 118 10.60 -53.89 11.71
N ARG A 119 10.88 -53.25 12.85
CA ARG A 119 10.35 -51.89 13.16
C ARG A 119 10.85 -50.81 12.20
N ARG A 120 11.94 -51.10 11.49
CA ARG A 120 12.55 -50.22 10.49
C ARG A 120 12.20 -50.60 9.05
N THR A 121 11.29 -51.57 8.85
CA THR A 121 10.75 -51.91 7.53
C THR A 121 9.46 -51.15 7.24
N VAL A 122 9.04 -51.16 5.98
CA VAL A 122 7.67 -50.76 5.60
C VAL A 122 6.69 -51.74 6.25
N ARG A 123 5.66 -51.21 6.90
CA ARG A 123 4.62 -51.99 7.59
C ARG A 123 3.26 -51.38 7.32
N LEU A 124 2.25 -52.23 7.20
CA LEU A 124 0.85 -51.80 7.28
C LEU A 124 0.45 -51.54 8.74
N ALA A 125 -0.52 -50.65 8.93
CA ALA A 125 -1.13 -50.46 10.23
C ALA A 125 -1.87 -51.74 10.66
N PRO A 126 -2.01 -52.03 11.98
CA PRO A 126 -2.64 -53.26 12.46
C PRO A 126 -4.07 -53.51 11.98
N GLY A 127 -4.79 -52.45 11.58
CA GLY A 127 -6.17 -52.54 11.07
C GLY A 127 -6.32 -52.38 9.56
N ALA A 128 -5.22 -52.36 8.80
CA ALA A 128 -5.29 -52.24 7.34
C ALA A 128 -5.78 -53.55 6.70
N ALA A 129 -6.50 -53.45 5.58
CA ALA A 129 -6.94 -54.62 4.83
C ALA A 129 -5.74 -55.41 4.28
N GLU A 130 -5.80 -56.74 4.36
CA GLU A 130 -4.70 -57.65 3.96
C GLU A 130 -4.51 -57.78 2.43
N THR A 131 -5.21 -56.97 1.64
CA THR A 131 -5.20 -57.08 0.17
C THR A 131 -4.05 -56.33 -0.51
N ALA A 132 -3.22 -55.62 0.26
CA ALA A 132 -2.13 -54.80 -0.27
C ALA A 132 -0.78 -55.55 -0.26
N ASP A 133 -0.11 -55.61 -1.41
CA ASP A 133 1.25 -56.13 -1.57
C ASP A 133 2.29 -55.07 -1.19
N LEU A 134 3.09 -55.35 -0.16
CA LEU A 134 4.17 -54.47 0.31
C LEU A 134 5.55 -54.83 -0.25
N THR A 135 5.61 -55.75 -1.22
CA THR A 135 6.86 -56.07 -1.91
C THR A 135 7.35 -54.82 -2.63
N LEU A 136 8.56 -54.37 -2.28
CA LEU A 136 9.14 -53.21 -2.93
C LEU A 136 9.45 -53.53 -4.40
N PRO A 137 9.07 -52.66 -5.36
CA PRO A 137 9.48 -52.80 -6.75
C PRO A 137 11.00 -52.64 -6.89
N GLU A 138 11.57 -53.15 -7.98
CA GLU A 138 13.01 -52.97 -8.27
C GLU A 138 13.37 -51.47 -8.29
N PRO A 139 14.41 -51.01 -7.58
CA PRO A 139 14.72 -49.59 -7.49
C PRO A 139 14.94 -48.94 -8.86
N GLN A 140 14.19 -47.87 -9.15
CA GLN A 140 14.35 -47.08 -10.38
C GLN A 140 14.92 -45.69 -10.07
N ALA A 141 15.98 -45.31 -10.76
CA ALA A 141 16.63 -44.01 -10.58
C ALA A 141 15.64 -42.85 -10.79
N GLY A 142 15.55 -41.96 -9.81
CA GLY A 142 14.67 -40.78 -9.84
C GLY A 142 13.19 -41.05 -9.54
N ALA A 143 12.79 -42.30 -9.32
CA ALA A 143 11.43 -42.64 -8.89
C ALA A 143 11.28 -42.52 -7.36
N VAL A 144 10.05 -42.27 -6.92
CA VAL A 144 9.63 -42.33 -5.52
C VAL A 144 8.76 -43.56 -5.30
N LEU A 145 8.82 -44.16 -4.12
CA LEU A 145 7.89 -45.22 -3.75
C LEU A 145 6.50 -44.62 -3.51
N GLY A 146 5.49 -45.16 -4.18
CA GLY A 146 4.08 -44.75 -4.04
C GLY A 146 3.13 -45.94 -4.13
N TRP A 147 1.86 -45.70 -3.86
CA TRP A 147 0.80 -46.69 -4.08
C TRP A 147 0.40 -46.73 -5.56
N ASP A 148 0.05 -47.91 -6.07
CA ASP A 148 -0.62 -48.04 -7.36
C ASP A 148 -2.00 -47.34 -7.35
N ALA A 149 -2.59 -47.19 -8.55
CA ALA A 149 -3.87 -46.51 -8.70
C ALA A 149 -5.04 -47.20 -7.97
N THR A 150 -4.88 -48.48 -7.61
CA THR A 150 -5.89 -49.31 -6.95
C THR A 150 -5.66 -49.49 -5.45
N ALA A 151 -4.61 -48.88 -4.88
CA ALA A 151 -4.17 -49.05 -3.50
C ALA A 151 -3.94 -50.51 -3.09
N THR A 152 -3.48 -51.34 -4.04
CA THR A 152 -3.23 -52.78 -3.86
C THR A 152 -1.76 -53.14 -3.83
N GLY A 153 -0.86 -52.20 -4.15
CA GLY A 153 0.57 -52.48 -4.13
C GLY A 153 1.45 -51.24 -4.19
N LEU A 154 2.73 -51.42 -3.88
CA LEU A 154 3.75 -50.38 -4.00
C LEU A 154 4.36 -50.37 -5.40
N VAL A 155 4.52 -49.17 -5.97
CA VAL A 155 5.10 -48.94 -7.31
C VAL A 155 6.16 -47.85 -7.26
N ASN A 156 7.08 -47.88 -8.21
CA ASN A 156 7.96 -46.75 -8.51
C ASN A 156 7.15 -45.68 -9.23
N ALA A 157 6.63 -44.72 -8.47
CA ALA A 157 6.00 -43.55 -9.05
C ALA A 157 7.10 -42.62 -9.56
N VAL A 158 6.96 -42.14 -10.79
CA VAL A 158 7.70 -40.94 -11.20
C VAL A 158 7.07 -39.80 -10.41
N PRO A 159 7.82 -39.05 -9.58
CA PRO A 159 7.28 -37.86 -8.96
C PRO A 159 6.93 -36.90 -10.09
N GLY A 160 5.65 -36.89 -10.51
CA GLY A 160 5.13 -35.87 -11.39
C GLY A 160 5.37 -34.57 -10.67
N GLY A 161 6.36 -33.78 -11.12
CA GLY A 161 6.79 -32.58 -10.42
C GLY A 161 5.57 -31.75 -10.08
N VAL A 162 5.22 -31.65 -8.79
CA VAL A 162 4.05 -30.89 -8.33
C VAL A 162 2.79 -31.19 -9.18
N SER A 163 2.53 -32.44 -9.55
CA SER A 163 1.37 -32.81 -10.38
C SER A 163 0.16 -33.22 -9.53
N ALA A 164 -0.11 -32.42 -8.49
CA ALA A 164 -1.49 -32.15 -8.05
C ALA A 164 -2.05 -30.89 -8.76
N LEU A 165 -1.38 -30.42 -9.81
CA LEU A 165 -1.99 -29.52 -10.77
C LEU A 165 -2.92 -30.37 -11.66
N PRO A 166 -4.19 -29.99 -11.82
CA PRO A 166 -5.16 -30.79 -12.57
C PRO A 166 -4.62 -31.09 -13.97
N ALA A 167 -4.97 -32.25 -14.53
CA ALA A 167 -4.56 -32.72 -15.87
C ALA A 167 -4.82 -31.71 -17.01
N ASP A 168 -5.51 -30.61 -16.72
CA ASP A 168 -5.81 -29.50 -17.61
C ASP A 168 -5.06 -28.21 -17.22
N LEU A 169 -3.80 -28.29 -16.74
CA LEU A 169 -2.99 -27.10 -16.47
C LEU A 169 -2.79 -26.27 -17.74
N GLU A 170 -2.56 -26.92 -18.88
CA GLU A 170 -2.47 -26.23 -20.18
C GLU A 170 -3.80 -25.57 -20.58
N GLY A 171 -4.95 -26.16 -20.24
CA GLY A 171 -6.24 -25.53 -20.49
C GLY A 171 -6.57 -24.43 -19.48
N LEU A 172 -6.15 -24.56 -18.22
CA LEU A 172 -6.23 -23.48 -17.23
C LEU A 172 -5.37 -22.30 -17.65
N LEU A 173 -4.12 -22.53 -18.05
CA LEU A 173 -3.23 -21.49 -18.57
C LEU A 173 -3.85 -20.82 -19.79
N ARG A 174 -4.36 -21.59 -20.77
CA ARG A 174 -5.07 -21.04 -21.93
C ARG A 174 -6.32 -20.23 -21.56
N ARG A 175 -7.10 -20.68 -20.56
CA ARG A 175 -8.25 -19.92 -20.05
C ARG A 175 -7.83 -18.64 -19.32
N HIS A 176 -6.75 -18.69 -18.56
CA HIS A 176 -6.22 -17.53 -17.83
C HIS A 176 -5.59 -16.51 -18.77
N THR A 177 -4.84 -16.94 -19.79
CA THR A 177 -4.31 -16.04 -20.83
C THR A 177 -5.44 -15.46 -21.66
N ALA A 178 -6.40 -16.27 -22.13
CA ALA A 178 -7.56 -15.76 -22.87
C ALA A 178 -8.44 -14.81 -22.04
N ARG A 179 -8.58 -15.06 -20.72
CA ARG A 179 -9.31 -14.16 -19.82
C ARG A 179 -8.53 -12.87 -19.52
N ALA A 180 -7.19 -12.94 -19.45
CA ALA A 180 -6.35 -11.76 -19.32
C ALA A 180 -6.37 -10.92 -20.61
N GLU A 181 -6.33 -11.55 -21.78
CA GLU A 181 -6.51 -10.90 -23.10
C GLU A 181 -7.90 -10.26 -23.21
N ALA A 182 -8.96 -10.98 -22.82
CA ALA A 182 -10.32 -10.42 -22.81
C ALA A 182 -10.49 -9.25 -21.81
N TRP A 183 -9.83 -9.29 -20.65
CA TRP A 183 -9.82 -8.16 -19.72
C TRP A 183 -8.99 -6.98 -20.21
N ALA A 184 -7.89 -7.22 -20.92
CA ALA A 184 -7.11 -6.16 -21.55
C ALA A 184 -7.88 -5.51 -22.70
N GLU A 185 -8.59 -6.29 -23.50
CA GLU A 185 -9.49 -5.81 -24.55
C GLU A 185 -10.69 -5.05 -23.97
N ASP A 186 -11.36 -5.57 -22.93
CA ASP A 186 -12.49 -4.88 -22.29
C ASP A 186 -12.05 -3.60 -21.55
N ALA A 187 -10.86 -3.59 -20.95
CA ALA A 187 -10.28 -2.38 -20.36
C ALA A 187 -9.90 -1.35 -21.44
N ALA A 188 -9.31 -1.77 -22.57
CA ALA A 188 -9.01 -0.90 -23.70
C ALA A 188 -10.29 -0.33 -24.34
N VAL A 189 -11.32 -1.17 -24.52
CA VAL A 189 -12.64 -0.78 -25.03
C VAL A 189 -13.36 0.11 -24.04
N SER A 190 -13.25 -0.12 -22.74
CA SER A 190 -13.86 0.71 -21.70
C SER A 190 -13.17 2.06 -21.55
N ALA A 191 -11.84 2.12 -21.63
CA ALA A 191 -11.06 3.36 -21.65
C ALA A 191 -11.38 4.18 -22.91
N TRP A 192 -11.48 3.52 -24.07
CA TRP A 192 -11.89 4.14 -25.32
C TRP A 192 -13.34 4.64 -25.27
N ARG A 193 -14.29 3.84 -24.76
CA ARG A 193 -15.69 4.23 -24.54
C ARG A 193 -15.85 5.37 -23.54
N ALA A 194 -15.00 5.43 -22.50
CA ALA A 194 -14.98 6.54 -21.55
C ALA A 194 -14.54 7.84 -22.24
N GLY A 195 -13.48 7.79 -23.07
CA GLY A 195 -13.07 8.92 -23.91
C GLY A 195 -14.14 9.39 -24.90
N LEU A 196 -15.03 8.48 -25.35
CA LEU A 196 -16.16 8.79 -26.22
C LEU A 196 -17.38 9.38 -25.50
N ARG A 197 -17.65 9.02 -24.23
CA ARG A 197 -18.81 9.56 -23.50
C ARG A 197 -18.67 11.03 -23.16
N ASP A 198 -17.45 11.54 -23.06
CA ASP A 198 -17.19 12.98 -22.90
C ASP A 198 -17.43 13.77 -24.20
N ALA A 199 -17.55 13.07 -25.34
CA ALA A 199 -18.00 13.62 -26.61
C ALA A 199 -19.45 13.16 -26.89
N GLY A 200 -20.44 13.84 -26.29
CA GLY A 200 -21.85 13.42 -26.29
C GLY A 200 -22.49 13.11 -27.65
N SER A 201 -22.27 11.92 -28.20
CA SER A 201 -22.92 11.44 -29.42
C SER A 201 -23.07 9.91 -29.39
N ALA A 202 -24.31 9.46 -29.41
CA ALA A 202 -24.69 8.05 -29.51
C ALA A 202 -24.44 7.53 -30.94
N GLY A 203 -23.19 7.15 -31.23
CA GLY A 203 -22.82 6.52 -32.50
C GLY A 203 -21.35 6.13 -32.46
N GLY A 204 -21.07 4.82 -32.32
CA GLY A 204 -19.71 4.32 -32.18
C GLY A 204 -18.82 4.71 -33.37
N ILE A 205 -17.71 5.37 -33.09
CA ILE A 205 -16.66 5.65 -34.07
C ILE A 205 -15.81 4.37 -34.21
N GLN A 206 -15.39 3.95 -35.40
CA GLN A 206 -14.41 2.85 -35.52
C GLN A 206 -12.98 3.42 -35.54
N PRO A 207 -11.95 2.65 -35.15
CA PRO A 207 -10.57 3.02 -35.45
C PRO A 207 -10.44 3.28 -36.96
N ASP A 208 -9.79 4.38 -37.32
CA ASP A 208 -9.59 4.87 -38.70
C ASP A 208 -10.83 5.37 -39.46
N ALA A 209 -12.00 5.46 -38.81
CA ALA A 209 -13.16 6.10 -39.41
C ALA A 209 -13.03 7.64 -39.36
N PRO A 210 -13.41 8.38 -40.42
CA PRO A 210 -13.46 9.83 -40.38
C PRO A 210 -14.45 10.29 -39.30
N LEU A 211 -14.01 11.21 -38.44
CA LEU A 211 -14.84 11.78 -37.39
C LEU A 211 -15.85 12.76 -38.01
N VAL A 212 -17.12 12.36 -38.10
CA VAL A 212 -18.21 13.23 -38.55
C VAL A 212 -18.94 13.78 -37.31
N ALA A 213 -18.58 14.98 -36.87
CA ALA A 213 -19.28 15.68 -35.80
C ALA A 213 -20.49 16.44 -36.36
N ALA A 214 -21.70 16.17 -35.85
CA ALA A 214 -22.92 16.86 -36.28
C ALA A 214 -22.92 18.36 -35.89
N SER A 215 -22.26 18.72 -34.80
CA SER A 215 -21.95 20.10 -34.42
C SER A 215 -20.72 20.12 -33.51
N LEU A 216 -19.84 21.10 -33.70
CA LEU A 216 -18.66 21.31 -32.85
C LEU A 216 -18.81 22.67 -32.16
N THR A 217 -19.03 22.66 -30.84
CA THR A 217 -19.09 23.87 -30.02
C THR A 217 -17.85 23.91 -29.15
N THR A 218 -16.98 24.90 -29.35
CA THR A 218 -15.76 25.08 -28.57
C THR A 218 -15.60 26.55 -28.18
N THR A 219 -15.05 26.78 -26.99
CA THR A 219 -14.70 28.11 -26.49
C THR A 219 -13.18 28.25 -26.59
N GLY A 220 -12.67 28.44 -27.80
CA GLY A 220 -11.24 28.52 -28.07
C GLY A 220 -10.89 28.46 -29.56
N ASN A 221 -9.60 28.54 -29.86
CA ASN A 221 -9.10 28.51 -31.24
C ASN A 221 -9.11 27.08 -31.79
N ILE A 222 -9.61 26.90 -33.01
CA ILE A 222 -9.54 25.62 -33.75
C ILE A 222 -8.34 25.67 -34.69
N THR A 223 -7.39 24.75 -34.53
CA THR A 223 -6.26 24.57 -35.46
C THR A 223 -6.50 23.31 -36.29
N VAL A 224 -6.64 23.45 -37.61
CA VAL A 224 -6.81 22.32 -38.55
C VAL A 224 -5.51 22.13 -39.31
N GLY A 225 -4.87 20.96 -39.17
CA GLY A 225 -3.58 20.67 -39.81
C GLY A 225 -3.65 20.41 -41.33
N GLY A 226 -4.85 20.43 -41.92
CA GLY A 226 -5.11 20.25 -43.35
C GLY A 226 -6.15 21.24 -43.88
N ALA A 227 -6.66 21.01 -45.10
CA ALA A 227 -7.68 21.88 -45.69
C ALA A 227 -9.02 21.79 -44.91
N LEU A 228 -9.55 22.94 -44.47
CA LEU A 228 -10.89 23.05 -43.92
C LEU A 228 -11.90 23.25 -45.07
N THR A 229 -12.74 22.25 -45.32
CA THR A 229 -13.85 22.36 -46.28
C THR A 229 -15.13 22.67 -45.49
N VAL A 230 -15.62 23.91 -45.59
CA VAL A 230 -16.94 24.29 -45.03
C VAL A 230 -18.00 23.99 -46.09
N GLU A 231 -18.60 22.80 -46.05
CA GLU A 231 -19.71 22.47 -46.94
C GLU A 231 -20.98 23.22 -46.54
N GLY A 232 -21.65 23.84 -47.51
CA GLY A 232 -22.92 24.56 -47.35
C GLY A 232 -22.88 26.05 -47.72
N ALA A 233 -21.69 26.64 -47.84
CA ALA A 233 -21.50 27.94 -48.47
C ALA A 233 -20.46 27.81 -49.57
N THR A 234 -20.88 27.85 -50.84
CA THR A 234 -19.96 28.00 -51.97
C THR A 234 -19.36 29.41 -51.92
N LEU A 235 -18.34 29.59 -51.11
CA LEU A 235 -17.59 30.83 -51.07
C LEU A 235 -16.74 30.89 -52.34
N SER A 236 -16.87 32.01 -53.06
CA SER A 236 -15.99 32.27 -54.20
C SER A 236 -14.53 32.25 -53.75
N ALA A 237 -13.60 32.06 -54.68
CA ALA A 237 -12.17 32.14 -54.39
C ALA A 237 -11.81 33.41 -53.60
N TRP A 238 -12.52 34.51 -53.85
CA TRP A 238 -12.42 35.78 -53.13
C TRP A 238 -12.96 35.73 -51.70
N GLY A 239 -14.09 35.08 -51.45
CA GLY A 239 -14.65 34.93 -50.10
C GLY A 239 -13.72 34.18 -49.14
N ARG A 240 -12.94 33.22 -49.66
CA ARG A 240 -11.92 32.52 -48.86
C ARG A 240 -10.77 33.43 -48.45
N THR A 241 -10.33 34.33 -49.33
CA THR A 241 -9.24 35.27 -49.07
C THR A 241 -9.54 36.24 -47.92
N LEU A 242 -10.82 36.54 -47.69
CA LEU A 242 -11.26 37.40 -46.58
C LEU A 242 -11.26 36.68 -45.24
N LEU A 243 -11.62 35.40 -45.21
CA LEU A 243 -11.69 34.60 -44.00
C LEU A 243 -10.31 34.20 -43.47
N THR A 244 -9.32 34.07 -44.35
CA THR A 244 -7.94 33.73 -43.99
C THR A 244 -7.03 34.95 -43.89
N ALA A 245 -7.57 36.15 -43.79
CA ALA A 245 -6.77 37.36 -43.63
C ALA A 245 -6.05 37.36 -42.27
N GLU A 246 -4.71 37.41 -42.31
CA GLU A 246 -3.83 37.34 -41.13
C GLU A 246 -4.11 38.45 -40.11
N ASN A 247 -4.60 39.59 -40.57
CA ASN A 247 -4.99 40.72 -39.73
C ASN A 247 -6.00 41.61 -40.47
N ALA A 248 -6.51 42.63 -39.76
CA ALA A 248 -7.48 43.56 -40.30
C ALA A 248 -6.96 44.33 -41.54
N ALA A 249 -5.65 44.57 -41.67
CA ALA A 249 -5.08 45.25 -42.83
C ALA A 249 -5.09 44.36 -44.09
N ALA A 250 -4.76 43.08 -43.94
CA ALA A 250 -4.85 42.08 -45.00
C ALA A 250 -6.29 41.91 -45.49
N GLY A 251 -7.26 41.89 -44.57
CA GLY A 251 -8.68 41.79 -44.91
C GLY A 251 -9.17 42.99 -45.73
N ARG A 252 -8.79 44.22 -45.33
CA ARG A 252 -9.17 45.42 -46.09
C ARG A 252 -8.49 45.54 -47.45
N THR A 253 -7.27 45.01 -47.58
CA THR A 253 -6.57 44.89 -48.87
C THR A 253 -7.30 43.93 -49.81
N ALA A 254 -7.74 42.77 -49.30
CA ALA A 254 -8.52 41.81 -50.07
C ALA A 254 -9.90 42.35 -50.52
N LEU A 255 -10.50 43.26 -49.74
CA LEU A 255 -11.71 43.99 -50.12
C LEU A 255 -11.51 45.05 -51.21
N GLY A 256 -10.29 45.30 -51.66
CA GLY A 256 -10.00 46.29 -52.72
C GLY A 256 -10.23 47.73 -52.29
N LEU A 257 -10.25 48.01 -50.99
CA LEU A 257 -10.58 49.33 -50.42
C LEU A 257 -9.46 50.38 -50.62
N GLY A 258 -8.39 50.05 -51.34
CA GLY A 258 -7.33 50.97 -51.72
C GLY A 258 -6.61 51.65 -50.55
N PRO A 259 -5.97 52.82 -50.76
CA PRO A 259 -5.25 53.56 -49.72
C PRO A 259 -6.14 53.99 -48.53
N VAL A 260 -7.46 54.10 -48.74
CA VAL A 260 -8.45 54.46 -47.70
C VAL A 260 -8.50 53.41 -46.58
N ALA A 261 -8.11 52.17 -46.87
CA ALA A 261 -8.05 51.08 -45.91
C ALA A 261 -6.69 50.92 -45.19
N THR A 262 -5.65 51.63 -45.60
CA THR A 262 -4.32 51.57 -44.98
C THR A 262 -3.92 52.89 -44.30
N ALA A 263 -4.71 53.95 -44.49
CA ALA A 263 -4.56 55.21 -43.78
C ALA A 263 -5.08 55.12 -42.34
N ASP A 264 -4.32 55.67 -41.39
CA ASP A 264 -4.68 55.77 -39.98
C ASP A 264 -5.91 56.69 -39.80
N ARG A 265 -6.70 56.51 -38.73
CA ARG A 265 -7.98 57.24 -38.50
C ARG A 265 -7.78 58.76 -38.49
N THR A 266 -6.56 59.21 -38.24
CA THR A 266 -6.10 60.60 -38.18
C THR A 266 -5.87 61.23 -39.56
N ALA A 267 -5.81 60.44 -40.64
CA ALA A 267 -5.51 60.94 -41.99
C ALA A 267 -6.68 61.68 -42.69
N PHE A 268 -7.91 61.55 -42.19
CA PHE A 268 -9.10 62.20 -42.76
C PHE A 268 -9.56 63.45 -42.00
N ALA A 269 -8.85 63.86 -40.94
CA ALA A 269 -9.07 65.15 -40.29
C ALA A 269 -8.26 66.22 -41.01
N THR A 270 -8.68 66.64 -42.20
CA THR A 270 -8.12 67.84 -42.84
C THR A 270 -8.41 69.06 -41.96
N ALA A 271 -7.36 69.82 -41.63
CA ALA A 271 -7.33 70.97 -40.71
C ALA A 271 -8.39 72.07 -40.96
N LEU A 272 -9.13 72.02 -42.07
CA LEU A 272 -10.22 72.93 -42.38
C LEU A 272 -11.57 72.54 -41.73
N GLN A 273 -11.79 71.26 -41.39
CA GLN A 273 -12.97 70.80 -40.65
C GLN A 273 -12.82 70.99 -39.12
N GLY A 274 -11.59 71.00 -38.61
CA GLY A 274 -11.30 71.29 -37.19
C GLY A 274 -11.64 72.74 -36.83
N THR A 275 -11.26 73.72 -37.66
CA THR A 275 -11.54 75.13 -37.39
C THR A 275 -13.03 75.50 -37.39
N THR A 276 -13.87 74.76 -38.12
CA THR A 276 -15.33 75.00 -38.13
C THR A 276 -16.05 74.24 -36.99
N ALA A 277 -15.47 73.14 -36.50
CA ALA A 277 -15.94 72.38 -35.34
C ALA A 277 -15.51 73.01 -33.99
N ASP A 278 -14.35 73.66 -33.95
CA ASP A 278 -13.80 74.35 -32.77
C ASP A 278 -14.46 75.72 -32.52
N THR A 279 -15.17 76.28 -33.50
CA THR A 279 -16.00 77.50 -33.35
C THR A 279 -17.49 77.22 -33.14
N ALA A 280 -17.90 75.94 -33.13
CA ALA A 280 -19.27 75.55 -32.79
C ALA A 280 -19.38 75.24 -31.29
N LEU A 281 -20.43 75.74 -30.62
CA LEU A 281 -20.74 75.37 -29.24
C LEU A 281 -20.82 73.84 -29.12
N GLN A 282 -19.91 73.21 -28.36
CA GLN A 282 -19.93 71.77 -28.12
C GLN A 282 -20.97 71.47 -27.03
N PRO A 283 -21.88 70.49 -27.22
CA PRO A 283 -22.75 70.01 -26.16
C PRO A 283 -21.88 69.32 -25.09
N GLY A 284 -21.43 70.09 -24.10
CA GLY A 284 -20.39 69.66 -23.16
C GLY A 284 -19.70 70.79 -22.40
N ASP A 285 -19.83 72.04 -22.85
CA ASP A 285 -19.44 73.23 -22.05
C ASP A 285 -20.45 73.55 -20.93
N ASP A 286 -21.48 72.71 -20.75
CA ASP A 286 -22.40 72.75 -19.62
C ASP A 286 -21.78 72.01 -18.43
N ALA A 287 -20.95 72.74 -17.71
CA ALA A 287 -20.51 72.40 -16.36
C ALA A 287 -21.71 72.09 -15.45
N THR A 288 -22.13 70.83 -15.31
CA THR A 288 -22.75 70.30 -14.08
C THR A 288 -22.97 68.78 -14.10
N LEU A 289 -22.39 68.11 -13.09
CA LEU A 289 -22.77 66.80 -12.51
C LEU A 289 -22.03 65.51 -12.98
N GLY A 290 -20.95 65.18 -12.25
CA GLY A 290 -20.93 63.91 -11.50
C GLY A 290 -20.09 62.74 -12.03
N LEU A 291 -18.77 62.84 -11.89
CA LEU A 291 -17.87 61.68 -11.87
C LEU A 291 -18.29 60.68 -10.76
N LEU A 292 -18.66 59.45 -11.12
CA LEU A 292 -18.47 58.27 -10.27
C LEU A 292 -17.61 57.27 -11.03
N ASP A 293 -16.31 57.53 -11.04
CA ASP A 293 -15.31 56.52 -11.38
C ASP A 293 -14.36 56.40 -10.18
N TYR A 294 -14.44 55.30 -9.43
CA TYR A 294 -13.52 55.04 -8.32
C TYR A 294 -13.46 53.55 -7.94
N THR A 295 -12.33 52.92 -8.23
CA THR A 295 -11.59 52.18 -7.18
C THR A 295 -12.37 51.05 -6.52
N ALA A 296 -12.63 49.98 -7.26
CA ALA A 296 -13.11 48.70 -6.72
C ALA A 296 -12.01 47.63 -6.59
N GLY A 297 -10.75 47.96 -6.92
CA GLY A 297 -9.64 47.00 -6.93
C GLY A 297 -8.47 47.33 -6.01
N ARG A 298 -8.60 48.30 -5.10
CA ARG A 298 -7.60 48.55 -4.05
C ARG A 298 -8.26 48.30 -2.70
N PRO A 299 -7.63 47.59 -1.76
CA PRO A 299 -8.17 47.44 -0.41
C PRO A 299 -8.31 48.86 0.17
N ARG A 300 -9.54 49.24 0.50
CA ARG A 300 -9.80 50.49 1.21
C ARG A 300 -9.54 50.20 2.69
N ALA A 301 -8.51 50.82 3.24
CA ALA A 301 -8.29 50.84 4.68
C ALA A 301 -9.16 51.95 5.26
N HIS A 302 -10.11 51.59 6.13
CA HIS A 302 -10.88 52.57 6.89
C HIS A 302 -10.20 52.79 8.24
N THR A 303 -9.99 54.04 8.66
CA THR A 303 -9.42 54.34 9.98
C THR A 303 -10.30 55.34 10.70
N ALA A 304 -10.71 55.04 11.93
CA ALA A 304 -11.57 55.91 12.72
C ALA A 304 -11.22 55.86 14.21
N THR A 305 -11.51 56.96 14.91
CA THR A 305 -11.52 57.00 16.37
C THR A 305 -12.95 56.87 16.86
N VAL A 306 -13.21 55.88 17.71
CA VAL A 306 -14.57 55.47 18.08
C VAL A 306 -14.86 55.76 19.54
N ARG A 307 -16.10 56.18 19.77
CA ARG A 307 -16.66 56.52 21.10
C ARG A 307 -17.56 55.37 21.58
N ALA A 308 -18.34 55.57 22.64
CA ALA A 308 -19.06 54.51 23.35
C ALA A 308 -19.94 53.57 22.49
N ALA A 309 -20.42 54.02 21.34
CA ALA A 309 -21.09 53.18 20.35
C ALA A 309 -20.60 53.51 18.94
N HIS A 310 -20.39 52.49 18.12
CA HIS A 310 -19.97 52.65 16.74
C HIS A 310 -20.50 51.52 15.87
N THR A 311 -21.11 51.88 14.73
CA THR A 311 -21.60 50.92 13.74
C THR A 311 -20.54 50.73 12.66
N VAL A 312 -20.12 49.48 12.45
CA VAL A 312 -19.06 49.12 11.51
C VAL A 312 -19.60 49.18 10.08
N THR A 313 -18.91 49.90 9.19
CA THR A 313 -19.37 50.11 7.81
C THR A 313 -19.00 48.94 6.91
N LEU A 314 -19.97 48.18 6.41
CA LEU A 314 -19.70 46.98 5.59
C LEU A 314 -19.24 47.28 4.15
N THR A 315 -19.42 48.52 3.67
CA THR A 315 -19.13 48.94 2.29
C THR A 315 -17.76 49.60 2.11
N GLU A 316 -17.05 49.88 3.21
CA GLU A 316 -15.86 50.75 3.20
C GLU A 316 -14.50 50.03 3.22
N GLY A 317 -14.48 48.70 3.12
CA GLY A 317 -13.26 47.96 2.82
C GLY A 317 -13.05 46.72 3.67
N GLU A 318 -12.02 45.96 3.27
CA GLU A 318 -11.68 44.64 3.84
C GLU A 318 -10.92 44.74 5.17
N ILE A 319 -10.35 45.91 5.50
CA ILE A 319 -9.60 46.16 6.74
C ILE A 319 -10.03 47.50 7.36
N GLN A 320 -10.40 47.51 8.64
CA GLN A 320 -10.75 48.71 9.39
C GLN A 320 -9.95 48.82 10.69
N THR A 321 -9.33 49.97 10.90
CA THR A 321 -8.53 50.29 12.07
C THR A 321 -9.29 51.27 12.97
N LEU A 322 -9.71 50.82 14.15
CA LEU A 322 -10.57 51.57 15.06
C LEU A 322 -9.83 51.88 16.36
N THR A 323 -9.56 53.16 16.63
CA THR A 323 -8.96 53.61 17.89
C THR A 323 -10.04 53.84 18.95
N LEU A 324 -9.98 53.09 20.04
CA LEU A 324 -10.95 53.10 21.13
C LEU A 324 -10.59 54.17 22.16
N THR A 325 -11.43 55.20 22.31
CA THR A 325 -11.22 56.24 23.34
C THR A 325 -12.04 56.00 24.61
N THR A 326 -12.92 55.00 24.58
CA THR A 326 -13.76 54.56 25.70
C THR A 326 -14.22 53.13 25.44
N ASP A 327 -14.89 52.49 26.41
CA ASP A 327 -15.54 51.20 26.20
C ASP A 327 -16.60 51.32 25.11
N THR A 328 -16.33 50.68 23.99
CA THR A 328 -17.09 50.87 22.75
C THR A 328 -17.86 49.61 22.40
N VAL A 329 -19.16 49.79 22.15
CA VAL A 329 -19.99 48.76 21.53
C VAL A 329 -19.87 48.89 20.02
N LEU A 330 -19.26 47.89 19.39
CA LEU A 330 -19.09 47.80 17.94
C LEU A 330 -20.24 46.99 17.35
N THR A 331 -21.17 47.66 16.68
CA THR A 331 -22.34 47.03 16.07
C THR A 331 -22.08 46.73 14.61
N LEU A 332 -22.29 45.48 14.20
CA LEU A 332 -22.24 45.06 12.81
C LEU A 332 -23.66 45.10 12.24
N PRO A 333 -23.93 45.99 11.28
CA PRO A 333 -25.23 46.05 10.65
C PRO A 333 -25.45 44.81 9.77
N ASP A 334 -26.68 44.53 9.35
CA ASP A 334 -26.93 43.42 8.43
C ASP A 334 -26.39 43.73 7.04
N PRO A 335 -25.75 42.74 6.38
CA PRO A 335 -25.23 42.95 5.03
C PRO A 335 -26.39 43.07 4.03
N PRO A 336 -26.18 43.76 2.89
CA PRO A 336 -27.16 43.83 1.82
C PRO A 336 -27.63 42.44 1.39
N ALA A 337 -28.93 42.31 1.09
CA ALA A 337 -29.56 41.01 0.79
C ALA A 337 -28.77 40.21 -0.26
N GLY A 338 -28.47 38.95 0.08
CA GLY A 338 -27.75 38.02 -0.79
C GLY A 338 -26.22 38.13 -0.76
N ARG A 339 -25.63 38.93 0.14
CA ARG A 339 -24.17 39.03 0.31
C ARG A 339 -23.78 38.85 1.77
N GLY A 340 -22.69 38.14 2.03
CA GLY A 340 -21.99 38.16 3.31
C GLY A 340 -20.86 39.18 3.28
N ALA A 341 -20.53 39.77 4.42
CA ALA A 341 -19.37 40.63 4.58
C ALA A 341 -18.31 39.90 5.42
N SER A 342 -17.05 39.94 4.96
CA SER A 342 -15.89 39.55 5.75
C SER A 342 -14.94 40.73 5.83
N MET A 343 -14.45 41.02 7.03
CA MET A 343 -13.51 42.11 7.27
C MET A 343 -12.56 41.81 8.42
N LEU A 344 -11.43 42.50 8.39
CA LEU A 344 -10.47 42.57 9.48
C LEU A 344 -10.72 43.85 10.27
N LEU A 345 -10.95 43.73 11.58
CA LEU A 345 -10.97 44.85 12.50
C LEU A 345 -9.66 44.87 13.28
N VAL A 346 -8.97 46.01 13.25
CA VAL A 346 -7.79 46.29 14.09
C VAL A 346 -8.23 47.29 15.14
N LEU A 347 -8.40 46.82 16.38
CA LEU A 347 -8.88 47.62 17.50
C LEU A 347 -7.68 48.12 18.29
N ILE A 348 -7.45 49.43 18.28
CA ILE A 348 -6.30 50.07 18.91
C ILE A 348 -6.76 50.79 20.19
N GLN A 349 -6.08 50.59 21.30
CA GLN A 349 -6.26 51.39 22.50
C GLN A 349 -5.73 52.81 22.28
N ASP A 350 -6.45 53.83 22.74
CA ASP A 350 -5.90 55.19 22.74
C ASP A 350 -4.66 55.32 23.65
N GLY A 351 -4.10 56.53 23.71
CA GLY A 351 -2.93 56.82 24.55
C GLY A 351 -3.15 56.68 26.06
N THR A 352 -4.38 56.37 26.51
CA THR A 352 -4.71 56.13 27.93
C THR A 352 -4.94 54.65 28.24
N GLY A 353 -5.35 53.86 27.25
CA GLY A 353 -5.64 52.44 27.41
C GLY A 353 -6.89 52.14 28.23
N GLY A 354 -7.03 50.88 28.65
CA GLY A 354 -8.06 50.43 29.60
C GLY A 354 -9.38 49.95 28.98
N ARG A 355 -9.54 49.90 27.66
CA ARG A 355 -10.85 49.69 27.03
C ARG A 355 -11.15 48.24 26.72
N THR A 356 -12.38 47.82 26.97
CA THR A 356 -12.88 46.49 26.63
C THR A 356 -14.03 46.61 25.63
N PRO A 357 -13.75 46.56 24.32
CA PRO A 357 -14.81 46.68 23.32
C PRO A 357 -15.72 45.45 23.32
N ALA A 358 -16.98 45.65 22.96
CA ALA A 358 -17.96 44.58 22.81
C ALA A 358 -18.51 44.55 21.38
N LEU A 359 -18.38 43.42 20.70
CA LEU A 359 -18.89 43.26 19.33
C LEU A 359 -20.32 42.70 19.37
N ARG A 360 -21.25 43.39 18.68
CA ARG A 360 -22.68 43.09 18.63
C ARG A 360 -23.21 43.03 17.19
N THR A 361 -24.25 42.25 16.95
CA THR A 361 -25.03 42.26 15.70
C THR A 361 -26.04 43.41 15.70
N ALA A 362 -26.68 43.67 14.56
CA ALA A 362 -27.63 44.78 14.36
C ALA A 362 -28.80 44.78 15.36
N ASP A 363 -29.22 43.59 15.80
CA ASP A 363 -30.27 43.36 16.80
C ASP A 363 -29.76 43.45 18.26
N GLY A 364 -28.47 43.73 18.48
CA GLY A 364 -27.85 43.91 19.79
C GLY A 364 -27.32 42.62 20.46
N ALA A 365 -27.45 41.46 19.81
CA ALA A 365 -26.91 40.21 20.34
C ALA A 365 -25.37 40.19 20.28
N PRO A 366 -24.67 39.53 21.24
CA PRO A 366 -23.22 39.39 21.19
C PRO A 366 -22.79 38.50 20.03
N LEU A 367 -21.66 38.84 19.40
CA LEU A 367 -21.07 37.98 18.37
C LEU A 367 -20.60 36.66 18.96
N ARG A 368 -20.72 35.61 18.14
CA ARG A 368 -20.25 34.26 18.51
C ARG A 368 -18.75 34.16 18.28
N TRP A 369 -18.00 33.89 19.34
CA TRP A 369 -16.56 33.70 19.26
C TRP A 369 -16.24 32.25 18.94
N LEU A 370 -15.33 32.03 17.98
CA LEU A 370 -14.88 30.67 17.64
C LEU A 370 -14.19 29.96 18.81
N GLY A 371 -13.66 30.72 19.79
CA GLY A 371 -13.15 30.22 21.08
C GLY A 371 -14.20 30.06 22.20
N ARG A 372 -15.50 30.07 21.87
CA ARG A 372 -16.68 29.99 22.77
C ARG A 372 -16.91 31.18 23.71
N SER A 373 -15.90 31.99 23.99
CA SER A 373 -16.02 33.22 24.79
C SER A 373 -15.20 34.35 24.15
N ALA A 374 -15.52 35.59 24.51
CA ALA A 374 -14.78 36.75 24.03
C ALA A 374 -13.31 36.69 24.48
N PRO A 375 -12.37 37.16 23.65
CA PRO A 375 -10.96 37.22 24.04
C PRO A 375 -10.74 38.20 25.19
N SER A 376 -9.68 38.01 25.96
CA SER A 376 -9.15 39.05 26.83
C SER A 376 -8.45 40.12 25.97
N TRP A 377 -8.97 41.34 25.98
CA TRP A 377 -8.42 42.46 25.22
C TRP A 377 -7.11 42.97 25.82
N GLN A 378 -6.18 43.45 24.98
CA GLN A 378 -5.03 44.21 25.45
C GLN A 378 -5.48 45.62 25.82
N THR A 379 -5.19 46.02 27.05
CA THR A 379 -5.63 47.30 27.61
C THR A 379 -4.49 48.29 27.85
N ALA A 380 -3.25 47.95 27.50
CA ALA A 380 -2.15 48.90 27.55
C ALA A 380 -2.36 50.03 26.52
N ALA A 381 -1.93 51.25 26.86
CA ALA A 381 -2.01 52.39 25.95
C ALA A 381 -1.33 52.07 24.60
N GLY A 382 -1.99 52.39 23.48
CA GLY A 382 -1.46 52.13 22.14
C GLY A 382 -1.37 50.65 21.71
N ALA A 383 -1.72 49.69 22.58
CA ALA A 383 -1.81 48.29 22.20
C ALA A 383 -2.94 48.06 21.19
N PHE A 384 -2.85 47.01 20.39
CA PHE A 384 -3.92 46.68 19.45
C PHE A 384 -4.20 45.18 19.37
N ASP A 385 -5.47 44.89 19.07
CA ASP A 385 -6.01 43.55 18.86
C ASP A 385 -6.58 43.45 17.46
N VAL A 386 -6.30 42.33 16.78
CA VAL A 386 -6.81 42.06 15.42
C VAL A 386 -7.89 41.00 15.49
N VAL A 387 -9.06 41.32 14.95
CA VAL A 387 -10.24 40.46 14.95
C VAL A 387 -10.74 40.29 13.52
N ALA A 388 -10.81 39.05 13.04
CA ALA A 388 -11.55 38.75 11.82
C ALA A 388 -13.02 38.55 12.16
N VAL A 389 -13.87 39.21 11.38
CA VAL A 389 -15.31 39.09 11.53
C VAL A 389 -15.94 38.73 10.20
N THR A 390 -16.79 37.72 10.24
CA THR A 390 -17.65 37.34 9.12
C THR A 390 -19.10 37.44 9.56
N HIS A 391 -19.89 38.19 8.79
CA HIS A 391 -21.33 38.39 9.01
C HIS A 391 -22.09 38.09 7.73
N ALA A 392 -22.90 37.03 7.76
CA ALA A 392 -23.69 36.55 6.62
C ALA A 392 -25.19 36.60 6.93
N GLY A 393 -25.64 37.72 7.51
CA GLY A 393 -27.04 37.93 7.90
C GLY A 393 -27.37 37.17 9.18
N ALA A 394 -27.91 35.95 9.08
CA ALA A 394 -28.35 35.19 10.27
C ALA A 394 -27.20 34.56 11.08
N VAL A 395 -25.99 34.52 10.53
CA VAL A 395 -24.81 33.92 11.16
C VAL A 395 -23.67 34.94 11.19
N SER A 396 -23.25 35.28 12.40
CA SER A 396 -22.08 36.12 12.67
C SER A 396 -21.10 35.36 13.55
N PHE A 397 -19.81 35.38 13.17
CA PHE A 397 -18.75 34.86 14.01
C PHE A 397 -17.52 35.76 13.97
N ALA A 398 -16.80 35.78 15.09
CA ALA A 398 -15.54 36.49 15.25
C ALA A 398 -14.43 35.55 15.70
N ALA A 399 -13.24 35.78 15.17
CA ALA A 399 -11.99 35.19 15.65
C ALA A 399 -11.03 36.32 16.03
N HIS A 400 -10.49 36.24 17.25
CA HIS A 400 -9.33 37.02 17.63
C HIS A 400 -8.10 36.36 17.01
N ILE A 401 -7.40 37.08 16.13
CA ILE A 401 -6.30 36.56 15.32
C ILE A 401 -4.97 36.76 16.04
N GLY A 402 -4.83 37.87 16.76
CA GLY A 402 -3.60 38.20 17.45
C GLY A 402 -3.69 39.54 18.16
N ALA A 403 -2.76 39.73 19.08
CA ALA A 403 -2.63 40.94 19.87
C ALA A 403 -1.19 41.39 19.89
N HIS A 404 -0.98 42.71 19.92
CA HIS A 404 0.33 43.30 20.10
C HIS A 404 0.28 44.32 21.24
N ILE A 405 1.14 44.13 22.23
CA ILE A 405 1.41 45.11 23.27
C ILE A 405 2.38 46.10 22.62
N GLY A 406 1.95 47.31 22.27
CA GLY A 406 2.79 48.30 21.58
C GLY A 406 4.20 48.37 22.16
N GLU A 407 5.23 48.31 21.30
CA GLU A 407 6.61 48.53 21.74
C GLU A 407 6.75 49.98 22.20
N ASN A 408 6.79 50.17 23.51
CA ASN A 408 7.29 51.31 24.28
C ASN A 408 7.11 52.76 23.74
N ALA A 409 6.47 53.54 24.62
CA ALA A 409 6.66 54.96 24.92
C ALA A 409 5.72 55.96 24.24
#